data_AF-A0A941MDL5-F1
#
_entry.id   AF-A0A941MDL5-F1
#
_cell.length_a   1.000
_cell.length_b   1.000
_cell.length_c   1.000
_cell.angle_alpha   90.00
_cell.angle_beta   90.00
_cell.angle_gamma   90.00
#
_symmetry.space_group_name_H-M   'P 1'
#
loop_
_entity.id
_entity.type
_entity.pdbx_description
1 polymer ?
#
loop_
_entity_poly.entity_id
_entity_poly.type
_entity_poly.pdbx_seq_one_letter_code
_entity_poly.pdbx_strand_id
1 'polypeptide(L)'
;MHFEAGVAIAIVAMSTAFVVDWPRALAGFLFGAILRYLPYSTILFPFVCALIAGAMELIYPVFGRTPAPSMSSFFVGYFSVAATASGLHVLIRNLRDRL
;
A
#
# COMPACT_ATOMS: atom_id res chain seq x y z
N MET A 1 23.24 -2.31 -9.78
CA MET A 1 22.53 -1.12 -10.30
C MET A 1 21.00 -1.27 -10.34
N HIS A 2 20.37 -2.17 -11.12
CA HIS A 2 18.90 -2.25 -11.16
C HIS A 2 18.24 -2.71 -9.84
N PHE A 3 18.88 -3.61 -9.10
CA PHE A 3 18.40 -4.09 -7.80
C PHE A 3 18.39 -2.99 -6.73
N GLU A 4 19.53 -2.31 -6.55
CA GLU A 4 19.67 -1.26 -5.53
C GLU A 4 18.68 -0.13 -5.79
N ALA A 5 18.51 0.25 -7.06
CA ALA A 5 17.51 1.23 -7.47
C ALA A 5 16.08 0.78 -7.16
N GLY A 6 15.72 -0.47 -7.47
CA GLY A 6 14.38 -1.01 -7.18
C GLY A 6 14.06 -1.09 -5.70
N VAL A 7 15.03 -1.53 -4.88
CA VAL A 7 14.91 -1.57 -3.41
C VAL A 7 14.83 -0.15 -2.84
N ALA A 8 15.66 0.78 -3.31
CA ALA A 8 15.63 2.17 -2.87
C ALA A 8 14.29 2.83 -3.20
N ILE A 9 13.76 2.65 -4.41
CA ILE A 9 12.44 3.16 -4.81
C ILE A 9 11.34 2.57 -3.93
N ALA A 10 11.37 1.27 -3.67
CA ALA A 10 10.38 0.62 -2.81
C ALA A 10 10.40 1.19 -1.39
N ILE A 11 11.59 1.35 -0.79
CA ILE A 11 11.74 1.93 0.54
C ILE A 11 11.23 3.37 0.56
N VAL A 12 11.63 4.20 -0.39
CA VAL A 12 11.20 5.60 -0.47
C VAL A 12 9.67 5.69 -0.62
N ALA A 13 9.09 4.93 -1.54
CA ALA A 13 7.65 4.92 -1.77
C ALA A 13 6.86 4.47 -0.53
N MET A 14 7.32 3.41 0.15
CA MET A 14 6.74 2.94 1.40
C MET A 14 6.84 3.99 2.50
N SER A 15 8.02 4.59 2.71
CA SER A 15 8.22 5.63 3.71
C SER A 15 7.35 6.85 3.45
N THR A 16 7.27 7.32 2.20
CA THR A 16 6.39 8.43 1.83
C THR A 16 4.92 8.08 2.09
N ALA A 17 4.46 6.87 1.73
CA ALA A 17 3.10 6.43 2.00
C ALA A 17 2.79 6.42 3.52
N PHE A 18 3.72 5.96 4.36
CA PHE A 18 3.56 6.00 5.81
C PHE A 18 3.51 7.42 6.38
N VAL A 19 4.31 8.35 5.85
CA VAL A 19 4.28 9.75 6.29
C VAL A 19 2.96 10.42 5.90
N VAL A 20 2.46 10.15 4.69
CA VAL A 20 1.24 10.77 4.17
C VAL A 20 -0.02 10.18 4.83
N ASP A 21 -0.10 8.85 4.96
CA ASP A 21 -1.30 8.17 5.45
C ASP A 21 -0.94 6.83 6.13
N TRP A 22 -0.39 6.91 7.34
CA TRP A 22 0.13 5.73 8.05
C TRP A 22 -0.88 4.59 8.26
N PRO A 23 -2.18 4.79 8.56
CA PRO A 23 -3.09 3.67 8.78
C PRO A 23 -3.39 2.90 7.49
N ARG A 24 -3.56 3.61 6.36
CA ARG A 24 -3.73 2.95 5.06
C ARG A 24 -2.43 2.34 4.54
N ALA A 25 -1.30 2.98 4.77
CA ALA A 25 0.00 2.39 4.49
C ALA A 25 0.20 1.09 5.29
N LEU A 26 -0.17 1.06 6.57
CA LEU A 26 -0.14 -0.15 7.40
C LEU A 26 -1.04 -1.26 6.83
N ALA A 27 -2.26 -0.93 6.40
CA ALA A 27 -3.14 -1.90 5.73
C ALA A 27 -2.52 -2.42 4.42
N GLY A 28 -1.88 -1.54 3.65
CA GLY A 28 -1.10 -1.91 2.46
C GLY A 28 0.09 -2.81 2.78
N PHE A 29 0.80 -2.58 3.89
CA PHE A 29 1.89 -3.42 4.35
C PHE A 29 1.40 -4.85 4.64
N LEU A 30 0.31 -4.99 5.39
CA LEU A 30 -0.29 -6.30 5.68
C LEU A 30 -0.74 -7.00 4.39
N PHE A 31 -1.38 -6.26 3.48
CA PHE A 31 -1.80 -6.78 2.19
C PHE A 31 -0.60 -7.22 1.33
N GLY A 32 0.48 -6.44 1.29
CA GLY A 32 1.72 -6.77 0.59
C GLY A 32 2.37 -8.07 1.10
N ALA A 33 2.32 -8.32 2.41
CA ALA A 33 2.82 -9.56 3.01
C ALA A 33 1.98 -10.79 2.59
N ILE A 34 0.67 -10.61 2.40
CA ILE A 34 -0.26 -11.65 1.97
C ILE A 34 -0.20 -11.86 0.45
N LEU A 35 0.15 -10.83 -0.32
CA LEU A 35 0.12 -10.80 -1.79
C LEU A 35 0.87 -11.97 -2.43
N ARG A 36 1.94 -12.45 -1.79
CA ARG A 36 2.75 -13.58 -2.25
C ARG A 36 2.00 -14.92 -2.30
N TYR A 37 0.90 -15.03 -1.56
CA TYR A 37 0.09 -16.25 -1.47
C TYR A 37 -1.14 -16.23 -2.37
N LEU A 38 -1.45 -15.09 -3.00
CA LEU A 38 -2.67 -14.93 -3.78
C LEU A 38 -2.42 -15.33 -5.24
N PRO A 39 -3.15 -16.33 -5.78
CA PRO A 39 -3.22 -16.53 -7.22
C PRO A 39 -3.94 -15.32 -7.86
N TYR A 40 -3.51 -14.89 -9.05
CA TYR A 40 -4.07 -13.74 -9.77
C TYR A 40 -3.92 -12.38 -9.07
N SER A 41 -2.79 -12.18 -8.39
CA SER A 41 -2.44 -10.91 -7.72
C SER A 41 -2.61 -9.68 -8.61
N THR A 42 -2.38 -9.78 -9.92
CA THR A 42 -2.54 -8.66 -10.88
C THR A 42 -3.96 -8.11 -10.94
N ILE A 43 -4.98 -8.96 -10.80
CA ILE A 43 -6.40 -8.57 -10.85
C ILE A 43 -6.88 -8.19 -9.44
N LEU A 44 -6.49 -8.96 -8.43
CA LEU A 44 -6.91 -8.74 -7.05
C LEU A 44 -6.28 -7.48 -6.44
N PHE A 45 -5.06 -7.13 -6.84
CA PHE A 45 -4.32 -6.00 -6.29
C PHE A 45 -5.07 -4.67 -6.36
N PRO A 46 -5.48 -4.16 -7.55
CA PRO A 46 -6.17 -2.87 -7.62
C PRO A 46 -7.51 -2.90 -6.89
N PHE A 47 -8.23 -4.01 -6.96
CA PHE A 47 -9.53 -4.17 -6.30
C PHE A 47 -9.41 -4.12 -4.77
N VAL A 48 -8.46 -4.87 -4.19
CA VAL A 48 -8.25 -4.87 -2.74
C VAL A 48 -7.73 -3.52 -2.25
N CYS A 49 -6.85 -2.85 -3.02
CA CYS A 49 -6.42 -1.49 -2.69
C CYS A 49 -7.60 -0.52 -2.64
N ALA A 50 -8.53 -0.59 -3.61
CA ALA A 50 -9.74 0.23 -3.65
C ALA A 50 -10.67 -0.08 -2.46
N LEU A 51 -10.85 -1.36 -2.11
CA LEU A 51 -11.64 -1.76 -0.95
C LEU A 51 -11.06 -1.22 0.36
N ILE A 52 -9.74 -1.36 0.57
CA ILE A 52 -9.07 -0.87 1.78
C ILE A 52 -9.20 0.66 1.87
N ALA A 53 -8.90 1.36 0.78
CA ALA A 53 -8.99 2.82 0.73
C ALA A 53 -10.43 3.31 0.99
N GLY A 54 -11.42 2.69 0.33
CA GLY A 54 -12.84 3.02 0.48
C GLY A 54 -13.37 2.73 1.87
N ALA A 55 -13.05 1.56 2.44
CA ALA A 55 -13.43 1.23 3.81
C ALA A 55 -12.85 2.25 4.81
N MET A 56 -11.56 2.58 4.68
CA MET A 56 -10.93 3.57 5.55
C MET A 56 -11.49 4.98 5.34
N GLU A 57 -11.88 5.36 4.13
CA GLU A 57 -12.52 6.66 3.86
C GLU A 57 -13.85 6.83 4.61
N LEU A 58 -14.60 5.73 4.79
CA LEU A 58 -15.83 5.72 5.58
C LEU A 58 -15.56 5.68 7.09
N ILE A 59 -14.45 5.09 7.49
CA ILE A 59 -14.08 4.89 8.90
C ILE A 59 -13.37 6.12 9.49
N TYR A 60 -12.59 6.85 8.70
CA TYR A 60 -11.79 8.01 9.17
C TYR A 60 -12.59 9.13 9.83
N PRO A 61 -13.81 9.49 9.36
CA PRO A 61 -14.65 10.46 10.06
C PRO A 61 -15.07 10.01 11.45
N VAL A 62 -15.31 8.72 11.66
CA VAL A 62 -15.71 8.15 12.96
C VAL A 62 -14.61 8.32 14.00
N PHE A 63 -13.34 8.32 13.57
CA PHE A 63 -12.17 8.52 14.43
C PHE A 63 -11.69 9.99 14.46
N GLY A 64 -12.45 10.93 13.92
CA GLY A 64 -12.09 12.35 13.90
C GLY A 64 -10.86 12.67 13.04
N ARG A 65 -10.48 11.76 12.13
CA ARG A 65 -9.27 11.88 11.30
C ARG A 65 -9.48 12.75 10.07
N THR A 66 -10.70 12.75 9.55
CA THR A 66 -11.15 13.53 8.40
C THR A 66 -12.54 14.08 8.69
N PRO A 67 -12.90 15.28 8.20
CA PRO A 67 -14.23 15.85 8.45
C PRO A 67 -15.36 15.10 7.74
N ALA A 68 -15.10 14.58 6.52
CA ALA A 68 -16.04 13.79 5.74
C ALA A 68 -15.29 12.97 4.67
N PRO A 69 -15.92 11.91 4.12
CA PRO A 69 -15.41 11.20 2.94
C PRO A 69 -15.21 12.14 1.75
N SER A 70 -14.08 12.03 1.06
CA SER A 70 -13.76 12.81 -0.14
C SER A 70 -12.99 11.97 -1.16
N MET A 71 -13.18 12.28 -2.43
CA MET A 71 -12.47 11.59 -3.52
C MET A 71 -10.95 11.83 -3.46
N SER A 72 -10.51 13.02 -3.04
CA SER A 72 -9.08 13.33 -2.89
C SER A 72 -8.41 12.47 -1.82
N SER A 73 -9.01 12.39 -0.63
CA SER A 73 -8.52 11.51 0.45
C SER A 73 -8.58 10.04 0.04
N PHE A 74 -9.61 9.62 -0.69
CA PHE A 74 -9.69 8.26 -1.22
C PHE A 74 -8.50 7.94 -2.14
N PHE A 75 -8.17 8.81 -3.10
CA PHE A 75 -7.04 8.57 -4.01
C PHE A 75 -5.70 8.58 -3.29
N VAL A 76 -5.48 9.53 -2.38
CA VAL A 76 -4.27 9.54 -1.53
C VAL A 76 -4.15 8.22 -0.78
N GLY A 77 -5.24 7.79 -0.16
CA GLY A 77 -5.30 6.51 0.54
C GLY A 77 -5.03 5.30 -0.36
N TYR A 78 -5.65 5.27 -1.53
CA TYR A 78 -5.46 4.21 -2.53
C TYR A 78 -3.99 4.09 -2.94
N PHE A 79 -3.34 5.21 -3.26
CA PHE A 79 -1.93 5.22 -3.62
C PHE A 79 -1.03 4.87 -2.44
N SER A 80 -1.36 5.26 -1.21
CA SER A 80 -0.62 4.85 -0.01
C SER A 80 -0.70 3.34 0.23
N VAL A 81 -1.88 2.73 0.06
CA VAL A 81 -2.05 1.27 0.15
C VAL A 81 -1.25 0.58 -0.96
N ALA A 82 -1.42 1.03 -2.21
CA ALA A 82 -0.79 0.42 -3.37
C ALA A 82 0.74 0.53 -3.35
N ALA A 83 1.27 1.71 -3.03
CA ALA A 83 2.71 1.94 -2.91
C ALA A 83 3.33 1.05 -1.83
N THR A 84 2.63 0.89 -0.69
CA THR A 84 3.14 0.06 0.40
C THR A 84 3.08 -1.43 0.07
N ALA A 85 1.95 -1.90 -0.47
CA ALA A 85 1.77 -3.30 -0.83
C ALA A 85 2.73 -3.74 -1.95
N SER A 86 2.84 -2.91 -3.00
CA SER A 86 3.75 -3.17 -4.13
C SER A 86 5.22 -3.07 -3.72
N GLY A 87 5.59 -2.02 -2.97
CA GLY A 87 6.95 -1.83 -2.47
C GLY A 87 7.42 -3.01 -1.61
N LEU A 88 6.58 -3.47 -0.68
CA LEU A 88 6.88 -4.62 0.14
C LEU A 88 7.00 -5.91 -0.69
N HIS A 89 6.10 -6.12 -1.66
CA HIS A 89 6.17 -7.28 -2.54
C HIS A 89 7.47 -7.32 -3.35
N VAL A 90 7.89 -6.19 -3.91
CA VAL A 90 9.16 -6.04 -4.64
C VAL A 90 10.34 -6.32 -3.71
N LEU A 91 10.33 -5.76 -2.50
CA LEU A 91 11.38 -5.95 -1.51
C LEU A 91 11.53 -7.42 -1.12
N ILE A 92 10.43 -8.10 -0.81
CA ILE A 92 10.42 -9.53 -0.48
C ILE A 92 10.95 -10.38 -1.64
N ARG A 93 10.49 -10.12 -2.87
CA ARG A 93 10.92 -10.87 -4.05
C ARG A 93 12.43 -10.72 -4.27
N ASN A 94 12.91 -9.48 -4.24
CA ASN A 94 14.31 -9.15 -4.40
C ASN A 94 15.21 -9.76 -3.32
N LEU A 95 14.75 -9.77 -2.06
CA LEU A 95 15.48 -10.42 -0.96
C LEU A 95 15.51 -11.95 -1.11
N ARG A 96 14.40 -12.56 -1.54
CA ARG A 96 14.32 -14.01 -1.77
C ARG A 96 15.22 -14.47 -2.91
N ASP A 97 15.32 -13.71 -3.99
CA ASP A 97 16.16 -14.08 -5.15
C ASP A 97 17.67 -14.10 -4.80
N ARG A 98 18.07 -13.65 -3.60
CA ARG A 98 19.46 -13.59 -3.14
C ARG A 98 19.81 -14.55 -2.00
N LEU A 99 18.82 -15.20 -1.36
CA LEU A 99 19.00 -16.16 -0.27
C LEU A 99 18.89 -17.59 -0.79
#